data_AF-A0A0D7A0N4-F1
#
_entry.id   AF-A0A0D7A0N4-F1
#
_cell.length_a   1.000
_cell.length_b   1.000
_cell.length_c   1.000
_cell.angle_alpha   90.00
_cell.angle_beta   90.00
_cell.angle_gamma   90.00
#
_symmetry.space_group_name_H-M   'P 1'
#
loop_
_entity.id
_entity.type
_entity.pdbx_description
1 polymer ?
#
loop_
_entity_poly.entity_id
_entity_poly.type
_entity_poly.pdbx_seq_one_letter_code
_entity_poly.pdbx_strand_id
1 'polypeptide(L)'
;MAAEFLTMLKDFGIENKILSITCDNATNNDKMVARLGQLIDDFAPENCTRCFLHITNLVARQIIAPFDVKSTRSNNEQDNGNDEAELSYLAAEDSDADEPVITHIDDGAEDIDDNSKTWGDDNMEGWVDEVDGLDDLQRNELERAS
;
A
#
# COMPACT_ATOMS: atom_id res chain seq x y z
N MET A 1 8.87 -22.65 4.39
CA MET A 1 8.09 -21.75 3.52
C MET A 1 8.19 -22.15 2.05
N ALA A 2 9.36 -22.05 1.39
CA ALA A 2 9.48 -22.36 -0.04
C ALA A 2 9.09 -23.80 -0.43
N ALA A 3 9.50 -24.81 0.34
CA ALA A 3 9.16 -26.20 0.07
C ALA A 3 7.65 -26.48 0.17
N GLU A 4 7.01 -25.98 1.22
CA GLU A 4 5.55 -26.09 1.41
C GLU A 4 4.78 -25.36 0.31
N PHE A 5 5.23 -24.15 -0.06
CA PHE A 5 4.63 -23.40 -1.15
C PHE A 5 4.76 -24.15 -2.49
N LEU A 6 5.92 -24.76 -2.77
CA LEU A 6 6.10 -25.60 -3.94
C LEU A 6 5.21 -26.84 -3.94
N THR A 7 5.03 -27.50 -2.79
CA THR A 7 4.08 -28.62 -2.68
C THR A 7 2.68 -28.16 -3.06
N MET A 8 2.23 -27.03 -2.54
CA MET A 8 0.93 -26.44 -2.89
C MET A 8 0.83 -26.16 -4.40
N LEU A 9 1.85 -25.54 -5.02
CA LEU A 9 1.85 -25.30 -6.47
C LEU A 9 1.75 -26.60 -7.29
N LYS A 10 2.42 -27.68 -6.84
CA LYS A 10 2.35 -29.00 -7.47
C LYS A 10 0.98 -29.65 -7.30
N ASP A 11 0.36 -29.50 -6.13
CA ASP A 11 -0.99 -30.02 -5.88
C ASP A 11 -2.02 -29.38 -6.83
N PHE A 12 -1.79 -28.13 -7.23
CA PHE A 12 -2.60 -27.42 -8.23
C PHE A 12 -2.11 -27.62 -9.69
N GLY A 13 -0.97 -28.25 -9.93
CA GLY A 13 -0.39 -28.45 -11.28
C GLY A 13 -0.04 -27.13 -12.00
N ILE A 14 0.42 -26.15 -11.23
CA ILE A 14 0.77 -24.80 -11.71
C ILE A 14 2.21 -24.40 -11.40
N GLU A 15 3.05 -25.34 -10.95
CA GLU A 15 4.44 -25.08 -10.54
C GLU A 15 5.29 -24.46 -11.64
N ASN A 16 5.04 -24.77 -12.92
CA ASN A 16 5.73 -24.19 -14.08
C ASN A 16 4.90 -23.11 -14.80
N LYS A 17 3.85 -22.59 -14.15
CA LYS A 17 2.94 -21.57 -14.71
C LYS A 17 2.99 -20.25 -13.93
N ILE A 18 3.85 -20.16 -12.93
CA ILE A 18 4.01 -18.95 -12.14
C ILE A 18 5.07 -18.05 -12.78
N LEU A 19 4.66 -16.84 -13.19
CA LEU A 19 5.59 -15.85 -13.72
C LEU A 19 6.19 -14.99 -12.61
N SER A 20 5.37 -14.54 -11.66
CA SER A 20 5.72 -13.57 -10.63
C SER A 20 4.96 -13.84 -9.33
N ILE A 21 5.54 -13.41 -8.20
CA ILE A 21 4.94 -13.50 -6.87
C ILE A 21 4.96 -12.10 -6.26
N THR A 22 3.91 -11.71 -5.55
CA THR A 22 3.89 -10.47 -4.74
C THR A 22 3.91 -10.84 -3.26
N CYS A 23 4.88 -10.32 -2.52
CA CYS A 23 5.01 -10.53 -1.07
C CYS A 23 5.27 -9.20 -0.35
N ASP A 24 5.07 -9.15 0.97
CA ASP A 24 5.46 -8.00 1.79
C ASP A 24 6.99 -7.79 1.83
N ASN A 25 7.46 -6.81 2.60
CA ASN A 25 8.89 -6.48 2.73
C ASN A 25 9.60 -7.31 3.82
N ALA A 26 9.05 -8.45 4.25
CA ALA A 26 9.68 -9.29 5.26
C ALA A 26 10.85 -10.11 4.70
N THR A 27 11.95 -10.18 5.45
CA THR A 27 13.16 -10.92 5.05
C THR A 27 12.92 -12.43 4.84
N ASN A 28 11.88 -12.97 5.47
CA ASN A 28 11.47 -14.36 5.27
C ASN A 28 10.93 -14.61 3.86
N ASN A 29 10.25 -13.62 3.27
CA ASN A 29 9.74 -13.70 1.91
C ASN A 29 10.88 -13.62 0.88
N ASP A 30 11.95 -12.87 1.16
CA ASP A 30 13.15 -12.85 0.32
C ASP A 30 13.83 -14.22 0.26
N LYS A 31 14.02 -14.86 1.43
CA LYS A 31 14.60 -16.20 1.51
C LYS A 31 13.72 -17.24 0.82
N MET A 32 12.39 -17.10 0.93
CA MET A 32 11.45 -17.99 0.25
C MET A 32 11.58 -17.91 -1.26
N VAL A 33 11.54 -16.69 -1.82
CA VAL A 33 11.62 -16.46 -3.28
C VAL A 33 12.96 -16.91 -3.84
N ALA A 34 14.07 -16.59 -3.16
CA ALA A 34 15.40 -17.05 -3.55
C ALA A 34 15.49 -18.58 -3.60
N ARG A 35 14.83 -19.26 -2.65
CA ARG A 35 14.77 -20.73 -2.65
C ARG A 35 13.85 -21.27 -3.73
N LEU A 36 12.75 -20.60 -4.06
CA LEU A 36 11.85 -21.02 -5.16
C LEU A 36 12.55 -20.98 -6.52
N GLY A 37 13.36 -19.95 -6.80
CA GLY A 37 14.14 -19.89 -8.05
C GLY A 37 15.24 -20.95 -8.17
N GLN A 38 15.55 -21.66 -7.08
CA GLN A 38 16.42 -22.85 -7.12
C GLN A 38 15.64 -24.16 -7.33
N LEU A 39 14.31 -24.13 -7.18
CA LEU A 39 13.45 -25.30 -7.21
C LEU A 39 12.56 -25.37 -8.46
N ILE A 40 12.30 -24.24 -9.10
CA ILE A 40 11.46 -24.10 -10.29
C ILE A 40 12.32 -23.46 -11.38
N ASP A 41 12.65 -24.23 -12.41
CA ASP A 41 13.60 -23.80 -13.45
C ASP A 41 13.14 -22.55 -14.22
N ASP A 42 11.82 -22.41 -14.41
CA ASP A 42 11.22 -21.30 -15.16
C ASP A 42 10.95 -20.04 -14.30
N PHE A 43 11.24 -20.08 -12.99
CA PHE A 43 10.99 -18.98 -12.07
C PHE A 43 12.28 -18.23 -11.72
N ALA A 44 12.34 -16.96 -12.09
CA ALA A 44 13.43 -16.07 -11.72
C ALA A 44 13.12 -15.37 -10.37
N PRO A 45 14.03 -15.38 -9.38
CA PRO A 45 13.84 -14.64 -8.12
C PRO A 45 13.53 -13.15 -8.31
N GLU A 46 14.01 -12.55 -9.41
CA GLU A 46 13.79 -11.16 -9.81
C GLU A 46 12.32 -10.88 -10.16
N ASN A 47 11.52 -11.92 -10.42
CA ASN A 47 10.10 -11.80 -10.68
C ASN A 47 9.28 -11.63 -9.39
N CYS A 48 9.91 -11.38 -8.24
CA CYS A 48 9.21 -11.00 -7.02
C CYS A 48 8.92 -9.50 -6.99
N THR A 49 7.66 -9.15 -6.79
CA THR A 49 7.20 -7.78 -6.59
C THR A 49 6.87 -7.53 -5.12
N ARG A 50 7.08 -6.31 -4.63
CA ARG A 50 6.68 -5.92 -3.28
C ARG A 50 5.20 -5.56 -3.21
N CYS A 51 4.56 -5.89 -2.10
CA CYS A 51 3.18 -5.53 -1.85
C CYS A 51 3.05 -4.00 -1.71
N PHE A 52 2.34 -3.37 -2.66
CA PHE A 52 2.15 -1.91 -2.67
C PHE A 52 1.49 -1.38 -1.39
N LEU A 53 0.53 -2.12 -0.84
CA LEU A 53 -0.12 -1.74 0.42
C LEU A 53 0.90 -1.70 1.58
N HIS A 54 1.79 -2.69 1.63
CA HIS A 54 2.83 -2.72 2.65
C HIS A 54 3.80 -1.54 2.48
N ILE A 55 4.26 -1.27 1.25
CA ILE A 55 5.10 -0.10 0.96
C ILE A 55 4.40 1.21 1.37
N THR A 56 3.10 1.35 1.09
CA THR A 56 2.32 2.53 1.46
C THR A 56 2.25 2.69 2.99
N ASN A 57 2.04 1.59 3.71
CA ASN A 57 2.06 1.58 5.18
C ASN A 57 3.42 2.01 5.74
N LEU A 58 4.52 1.51 5.18
CA LEU A 58 5.87 1.89 5.59
C LEU A 58 6.14 3.38 5.36
N VAL A 59 5.77 3.90 4.18
CA VAL A 59 5.90 5.33 3.86
C VAL A 59 5.08 6.18 4.84
N ALA A 60 3.83 5.78 5.12
CA ALA A 60 2.99 6.50 6.07
C ALA A 60 3.61 6.52 7.48
N ARG A 61 4.10 5.36 7.98
CA ARG A 61 4.79 5.28 9.27
C ARG A 61 6.00 6.19 9.34
N GLN A 62 6.83 6.22 8.29
CA GLN A 62 8.01 7.08 8.24
C GLN A 62 7.66 8.57 8.21
N ILE A 63 6.56 8.95 7.55
CA ILE A 63 6.08 10.34 7.53
C ILE A 63 5.51 10.76 8.90
N ILE A 64 4.83 9.85 9.60
CA ILE A 64 4.18 10.13 10.88
C ILE A 64 5.18 10.08 12.06
N ALA A 65 6.21 9.23 12.00
CA ALA A 65 7.17 9.00 13.09
C ALA A 65 7.78 10.28 13.71
N PRO A 66 8.20 11.31 12.95
CA PRO A 66 8.69 12.56 13.53
C PRO A 66 7.66 13.35 14.33
N PHE A 67 6.37 13.09 14.13
CA PHE A 67 5.26 13.74 14.83
C PHE A 67 4.72 12.90 15.98
N ASP A 68 5.09 11.61 16.05
CA ASP A 68 4.78 10.71 17.16
C ASP A 68 5.81 10.83 18.30
N VAL A 69 6.32 12.04 18.53
CA VAL A 69 7.13 12.36 19.70
C VAL A 69 6.22 12.27 20.91
N LYS A 70 6.24 11.12 21.58
CA LYS A 70 5.64 10.95 22.91
C LYS A 70 6.17 12.09 23.76
N SER A 71 5.28 12.98 24.22
CA SER A 71 5.66 14.03 25.16
C SER A 71 6.12 13.36 26.45
N THR A 72 7.41 13.03 26.57
CA THR A 72 8.05 12.71 27.83
C THR A 72 8.12 14.00 28.62
N ARG A 73 6.99 14.37 29.24
CA ARG A 73 6.95 15.26 30.39
C ARG A 73 7.62 14.53 31.56
N SER A 74 8.94 14.46 31.52
CA SER A 74 9.76 14.25 32.69
C SER A 74 10.66 15.47 32.78
N ASN A 75 10.34 16.33 33.76
CA ASN A 75 11.26 17.35 34.26
C ASN A 75 12.64 16.70 34.44
N ASN A 76 13.58 17.00 33.55
CA ASN A 76 14.96 17.33 33.86
C ASN A 76 15.72 17.65 32.56
N GLU A 77 16.38 18.78 32.61
CA GLU A 77 17.19 19.41 31.58
C GLU A 77 18.31 18.48 31.10
N GLN A 78 18.26 18.05 29.84
CA GLN A 78 19.41 18.10 28.92
C GLN A 78 18.92 17.85 27.50
N ASP A 79 18.50 18.93 26.86
CA ASP A 79 18.43 19.06 25.41
C ASP A 79 19.84 18.89 24.84
N ASN A 80 20.08 17.77 24.15
CA ASN A 80 21.20 17.59 23.25
C ASN A 80 20.67 16.81 22.05
N GLY A 81 20.22 17.59 21.06
CA GLY A 81 19.54 17.12 19.85
C GLY A 81 20.22 15.95 19.15
N ASN A 82 19.47 14.86 19.06
CA ASN A 82 19.74 13.78 18.15
C ASN A 82 18.44 13.13 17.67
N ASP A 83 17.43 13.95 17.37
CA ASP A 83 16.14 13.54 16.84
C ASP A 83 16.32 12.72 15.54
N GLU A 84 17.37 13.04 14.77
CA GLU A 84 17.79 12.34 13.55
C GLU A 84 18.19 10.86 13.79
N ALA A 85 18.76 10.53 14.96
CA ALA A 85 19.15 9.16 15.27
C ALA A 85 17.99 8.30 15.75
N GLU A 86 16.99 8.89 16.42
CA GLU A 86 15.74 8.19 16.75
C GLU A 86 14.92 7.90 15.48
N LEU A 87 14.89 8.83 14.52
CA LEU A 87 14.27 8.60 13.21
C LEU A 87 14.95 7.49 12.40
N SER A 88 16.29 7.44 12.41
CA SER A 88 17.06 6.39 11.75
C SER A 88 16.83 5.00 12.36
N TYR A 89 16.62 4.92 13.68
CA TYR A 89 16.33 3.68 14.38
C TYR A 89 14.93 3.13 14.06
N LEU A 90 13.90 3.99 14.04
CA LEU A 90 12.53 3.60 13.68
C LEU A 90 12.39 3.14 12.22
N ALA A 91 13.20 3.69 11.32
CA ALA A 91 13.29 3.24 9.94
C ALA A 91 13.99 1.88 9.79
N ALA A 92 14.79 1.47 10.78
CA ALA A 92 15.53 0.21 10.77
C ALA A 92 14.75 -0.95 11.40
N GLU A 93 13.71 -0.70 12.21
CA GLU A 93 12.78 -1.70 12.77
C GLU A 93 11.71 -2.15 11.76
N ASP A 94 12.12 -2.42 10.51
CA ASP A 94 11.26 -3.01 9.46
C ASP A 94 11.17 -4.54 9.60
N SER A 95 11.50 -5.09 10.77
CA SER A 95 11.54 -6.52 11.03
C SER A 95 10.30 -7.01 11.78
N ASP A 96 9.38 -7.58 11.00
CA ASP A 96 8.60 -8.77 11.37
C ASP A 96 7.50 -8.63 12.46
N ALA A 97 7.08 -7.42 12.87
CA ALA A 97 5.96 -7.25 13.79
C ALA A 97 4.80 -6.46 13.16
N ASP A 98 3.75 -7.18 12.72
CA ASP A 98 2.40 -6.62 12.61
C ASP A 98 1.91 -6.24 14.01
N GLU A 99 2.37 -5.12 14.57
CA GLU A 99 1.72 -4.54 15.74
C GLU A 99 0.38 -3.91 15.33
N PRO A 100 -0.74 -4.19 16.03
CA PRO A 100 -2.00 -3.56 15.73
C PRO A 100 -1.90 -2.06 16.03
N VAL A 101 -2.09 -1.23 15.00
CA VAL A 101 -2.25 0.21 15.15
C VAL A 101 -3.54 0.47 15.93
N ILE A 102 -3.43 0.71 17.25
CA ILE A 102 -4.54 1.28 18.01
C ILE A 102 -4.58 2.78 17.69
N THR A 103 -5.32 3.13 16.65
CA THR A 103 -5.82 4.52 16.52
C THR A 103 -6.88 4.69 17.60
N HIS A 104 -6.56 5.42 18.67
CA HIS A 104 -7.58 5.97 19.55
C HIS A 104 -8.38 7.01 18.75
N ILE A 105 -9.38 6.54 18.01
CA ILE A 105 -10.43 7.39 17.46
C ILE A 105 -11.26 7.81 18.67
N ASP A 106 -11.25 9.11 18.96
CA ASP A 106 -12.12 9.72 19.96
C ASP A 106 -13.58 9.47 19.52
N ASP A 107 -14.33 8.71 20.33
CA ASP A 107 -15.73 8.35 20.11
C ASP A 107 -16.62 9.60 20.20
N GLY A 108 -16.62 10.41 19.16
CA GLY A 108 -17.65 11.40 18.86
C GLY A 108 -18.77 10.76 18.05
N ALA A 109 -19.46 9.78 18.63
CA ALA A 109 -20.60 9.13 18.01
C ALA A 109 -21.78 10.12 17.85
N GLU A 110 -21.99 10.63 16.65
CA GLU A 110 -23.32 11.02 16.19
C GLU A 110 -23.85 9.87 15.32
N ASP A 111 -24.96 9.27 15.77
CA ASP A 111 -25.68 8.18 15.10
C ASP A 111 -26.01 8.56 13.65
N ILE A 112 -25.36 7.92 12.68
CA ILE A 112 -25.81 7.93 11.28
C ILE A 112 -26.50 6.60 11.02
N ASP A 113 -27.83 6.71 10.98
CA ASP A 113 -28.84 5.72 10.65
C ASP A 113 -28.45 4.84 9.44
N ASP A 114 -28.49 3.53 9.69
CA ASP A 114 -28.38 2.46 8.72
C ASP A 114 -29.55 2.51 7.75
N ASN A 115 -29.28 2.96 6.52
CA ASN A 115 -30.14 2.60 5.41
C ASN A 115 -29.31 2.05 4.25
N SER A 116 -29.11 0.74 4.31
CA SER A 116 -28.95 -0.15 3.16
C SER A 116 -29.66 0.40 1.90
N LYS A 117 -28.88 1.00 1.00
CA LYS A 117 -29.24 1.15 -0.41
C LYS A 117 -28.16 0.54 -1.27
N THR A 118 -28.57 -0.58 -1.84
CA THR A 118 -28.00 -1.31 -2.96
C THR A 118 -27.80 -0.38 -4.17
N TRP A 119 -27.08 -0.89 -5.19
CA TRP A 119 -26.90 -0.35 -6.55
C TRP A 119 -25.82 0.76 -6.61
N GLY A 120 -24.70 0.56 -7.31
CA GLY A 120 -24.74 0.33 -8.75
C GLY A 120 -25.17 1.62 -9.43
N ASP A 121 -24.32 2.65 -9.31
CA ASP A 121 -24.48 3.92 -10.02
C ASP A 121 -23.08 4.50 -10.23
N ASP A 122 -22.49 4.16 -11.36
CA ASP A 122 -21.33 4.77 -12.00
C ASP A 122 -21.68 6.19 -12.47
N ASN A 123 -22.16 6.96 -11.50
CA ASN A 123 -22.46 8.36 -11.62
C ASN A 123 -21.16 9.10 -11.95
N MET A 124 -21.01 9.44 -13.23
CA MET A 124 -19.99 10.36 -13.75
C MET A 124 -20.29 11.80 -13.29
N GLU A 125 -20.52 11.99 -12.00
CA GLU A 125 -20.72 13.28 -11.36
C GLU A 125 -19.39 14.06 -11.43
N GLY A 126 -19.24 14.87 -12.47
CA GLY A 126 -18.06 15.70 -12.70
C GLY A 126 -17.57 15.78 -14.15
N TRP A 127 -18.13 14.99 -15.07
CA TRP A 127 -17.83 15.13 -16.50
C TRP A 127 -18.68 16.26 -17.09
N VAL A 128 -18.01 17.37 -17.42
CA VAL A 128 -18.61 18.49 -18.15
C VAL A 128 -18.49 18.21 -19.64
N ASP A 129 -19.61 18.24 -20.36
CA ASP A 129 -19.58 18.23 -21.83
C ASP A 129 -19.03 19.59 -22.30
N GLU A 130 -17.75 19.61 -22.65
CA GLU A 130 -17.08 20.81 -23.12
C GLU A 130 -17.74 21.38 -24.39
N VAL A 131 -18.47 20.56 -25.17
CA VAL A 131 -19.15 20.95 -26.42
C VAL A 131 -20.41 21.78 -26.17
N ASP A 132 -21.04 21.60 -25.00
CA ASP A 132 -22.26 22.32 -24.60
C ASP A 132 -21.98 23.81 -24.33
N GLY A 133 -20.75 24.15 -23.95
CA GLY A 133 -20.31 25.52 -23.68
C GLY A 133 -19.87 26.33 -24.91
N LEU A 134 -19.78 25.73 -26.10
CA LEU A 134 -19.35 26.44 -27.31
C LEU A 134 -20.50 27.20 -27.98
N ASP A 135 -20.16 28.36 -28.53
CA ASP A 135 -21.07 29.08 -29.41
C ASP A 135 -21.23 28.37 -30.77
N ASP A 136 -22.26 28.77 -31.53
CA ASP A 136 -22.59 28.14 -32.81
C ASP A 136 -21.47 28.27 -33.86
N LEU A 137 -20.61 29.27 -33.75
CA LEU A 137 -19.48 29.45 -34.66
C LEU A 137 -18.37 28.45 -34.33
N GLN A 138 -18.00 28.34 -33.05
CA GLN A 138 -16.94 27.44 -32.61
C GLN A 138 -17.35 25.97 -32.80
N ARG A 139 -18.63 25.63 -32.61
CA ARG A 139 -19.15 24.29 -32.89
C ARG A 139 -18.99 23.91 -34.36
N ASN A 140 -19.29 24.84 -35.27
CA ASN A 140 -19.20 24.63 -36.71
C ASN A 140 -17.73 24.56 -37.19
N GLU A 141 -16.82 25.31 -36.57
CA GLU A 141 -15.38 25.16 -36.83
C GLU A 141 -14.86 23.78 -36.42
N LEU A 142 -15.32 23.25 -35.29
CA LEU A 142 -14.95 21.91 -34.82
C LEU A 142 -15.45 20.82 -35.79
N GLU A 143 -16.71 20.92 -36.23
CA GLU A 143 -17.30 19.98 -37.20
C GLU A 143 -16.61 20.00 -38.56
N ARG A 144 -16.01 21.14 -38.95
CA ARG A 144 -15.24 21.26 -40.20
C ARG A 144 -13.80 20.77 -40.07
N ALA A 145 -13.29 20.63 -38.85
CA ALA A 145 -11.94 20.16 -38.56
C ALA A 145 -11.87 18.64 -38.34
N SER A 146 -13.01 17.96 -38.19
CA SER A 146 -13.14 16.49 -38.14
C SER A 146 -13.35 15.87 -39.52
#